data_AF-A0A0F9WDT6-F1
#
_entry.id   AF-A0A0F9WDT6-F1
#
_cell.length_a   1.000
_cell.length_b   1.000
_cell.length_c   1.000
_cell.angle_alpha   90.00
_cell.angle_beta   90.00
_cell.angle_gamma   90.00
#
_symmetry.space_group_name_H-M   'P 1'
#
loop_
_entity.id
_entity.type
_entity.pdbx_description
1 polymer ?
#
loop_
_entity_poly.entity_id
_entity_poly.type
_entity_poly.pdbx_seq_one_letter_code
_entity_poly.pdbx_strand_id
1 'polypeptide(L)' 'MEFVKILRGMYCWVYDYTPAQAIDFCDCSETTYIKIKDLILQVTSEQEPEMVKIGGEGIGVQFDETAICNGELIPNPS' A
#
# COMPACT_ATOMS: atom_id res chain seq x y z
N MET A 1 -0.77 10.28 10.15
CA MET A 1 -0.44 9.01 9.48
C MET A 1 0.40 9.37 8.28
N GLU A 2 1.62 8.86 8.19
CA GLU A 2 2.55 9.21 7.10
C GLU A 2 2.17 8.43 5.83
N PHE A 3 2.24 9.10 4.69
CA PHE A 3 1.88 8.52 3.38
C PHE A 3 2.70 7.25 3.06
N VAL A 4 3.99 7.23 3.43
CA VAL A 4 4.88 6.06 3.27
C VAL A 4 4.34 4.82 4.00
N LYS A 5 3.71 4.99 5.17
CA LYS A 5 3.14 3.87 5.94
C LYS A 5 1.90 3.28 5.26
N ILE A 6 1.14 4.09 4.54
CA ILE A 6 0.01 3.62 3.73
C ILE A 6 0.54 2.78 2.55
N LEU A 7 1.57 3.26 1.84
CA LEU A 7 2.19 2.50 0.74
C LEU A 7 2.78 1.17 1.22
N ARG A 8 3.49 1.18 2.35
CA ARG A 8 3.99 -0.06 2.98
C ARG A 8 2.86 -0.99 3.39
N GLY A 9 1.78 -0.46 3.96
CA GLY A 9 0.60 -1.26 4.31
C GLY A 9 -0.09 -1.88 3.09
N MET A 10 -0.17 -1.15 1.96
CA MET A 10 -0.66 -1.68 0.69
C MET A 10 0.23 -2.80 0.15
N TYR A 11 1.55 -2.62 0.20
CA TYR A 11 2.51 -3.66 -0.17
C TYR A 11 2.31 -4.93 0.68
N CYS A 12 2.26 -4.79 2.01
CA CYS A 12 1.98 -5.91 2.90
C CYS A 12 0.66 -6.63 2.60
N TRP A 13 -0.37 -5.89 2.21
CA TRP A 13 -1.67 -6.45 1.81
C TRP A 13 -1.58 -7.27 0.51
N VAL A 14 -0.93 -6.72 -0.52
CA VAL A 14 -0.81 -7.38 -1.84
C VAL A 14 0.03 -8.66 -1.77
N TYR A 15 1.07 -8.66 -0.95
CA TYR A 15 2.00 -9.81 -0.80
C TYR A 15 1.65 -10.74 0.37
N ASP A 16 0.44 -10.61 0.94
CA ASP A 16 -0.11 -11.47 1.99
C ASP A 16 0.78 -11.63 3.25
N TYR A 17 1.36 -10.52 3.72
CA TYR A 17 2.16 -10.50 4.93
C TYR A 17 1.29 -10.83 6.15
N THR A 18 1.85 -11.62 7.08
CA THR A 18 1.21 -11.80 8.39
C THR A 18 1.10 -10.46 9.14
N PRO A 19 0.12 -10.29 10.04
CA PRO A 19 -0.02 -9.05 10.80
C PRO A 19 1.26 -8.62 11.52
N ALA A 20 2.01 -9.57 12.10
CA ALA A 20 3.27 -9.30 12.79
C ALA A 20 4.35 -8.75 11.82
N GLN A 21 4.52 -9.38 10.66
CA GLN A 21 5.46 -8.91 9.63
C GLN A 21 5.08 -7.53 9.11
N ALA A 22 3.78 -7.28 8.90
CA ALA A 22 3.32 -6.01 8.37
C ALA A 22 3.48 -4.86 9.38
N ILE A 23 3.24 -5.11 10.66
CA ILE A 23 3.45 -4.14 11.74
C ILE A 23 4.93 -3.75 11.85
N ASP A 24 5.82 -4.75 11.82
CA ASP A 24 7.28 -4.56 11.84
C ASP A 24 7.76 -3.77 10.62
N PHE A 25 7.36 -4.20 9.42
CA PHE A 25 7.73 -3.54 8.15
C PHE A 25 7.20 -2.11 8.02
N CYS A 26 5.96 -1.86 8.46
CA CYS A 26 5.36 -0.53 8.43
C CYS A 26 5.93 0.41 9.52
N ASP A 27 6.73 -0.12 10.46
CA ASP A 27 7.21 0.60 11.65
C ASP A 27 6.07 1.38 12.33
N CYS A 28 5.02 0.67 12.71
CA CYS A 28 3.82 1.27 13.26
C CYS A 28 3.17 0.42 14.36
N SER A 29 2.23 0.98 15.11
CA SER A 29 1.44 0.22 16.07
C SER A 29 0.37 -0.61 15.37
N GLU A 30 -0.07 -1.70 15.99
CA GLU A 30 -1.20 -2.51 15.52
C GLU A 30 -2.45 -1.67 15.23
N THR A 31 -2.79 -0.73 16.13
CA THR A 31 -3.92 0.21 15.93
C THR A 31 -3.74 1.07 14.69
N THR A 32 -2.51 1.46 14.35
CA THR A 32 -2.22 2.23 13.14
C THR A 32 -2.37 1.34 11.91
N TYR A 33 -1.88 0.11 11.96
CA TYR A 33 -1.99 -0.86 10.87
C TYR A 33 -3.46 -1.22 10.57
N ILE A 34 -4.30 -1.38 11.60
CA ILE A 34 -5.75 -1.58 11.43
C ILE A 34 -6.38 -0.41 10.65
N LYS A 35 -6.06 0.83 11.02
CA LYS A 35 -6.57 2.01 10.30
C LYS A 35 -6.10 2.07 8.84
N ILE A 36 -4.89 1.61 8.55
CA ILE A 36 -4.38 1.51 7.18
C ILE A 36 -5.17 0.46 6.39
N LYS A 37 -5.43 -0.71 7.00
CA LYS A 37 -6.27 -1.75 6.39
C LYS A 37 -7.69 -1.25 6.12
N ASP A 38 -8.31 -0.58 7.08
CA ASP A 38 -9.66 -0.03 6.92
C ASP A 38 -9.71 0.97 5.76
N LEU A 39 -8.69 1.82 5.62
CA LEU A 39 -8.59 2.78 4.52
C LEU A 39 -8.43 2.07 3.16
N ILE A 40 -7.58 1.06 3.07
CA ILE A 40 -7.40 0.25 1.85
C ILE A 40 -8.72 -0.41 1.46
N LEU A 41 -9.38 -1.07 2.41
CA LEU A 41 -10.65 -1.74 2.19
C LEU A 41 -11.72 -0.75 1.74
N GLN A 42 -11.85 0.40 2.39
CA GLN A 42 -12.80 1.45 2.00
C GLN A 42 -12.60 1.83 0.52
N VAL A 43 -11.37 2.19 0.13
CA VAL A 43 -11.06 2.62 -1.23
C VAL A 43 -11.30 1.50 -2.25
N THR A 44 -10.98 0.25 -1.92
CA THR A 44 -11.22 -0.89 -2.81
C THR A 44 -12.69 -1.30 -2.90
N SER A 45 -13.49 -1.06 -1.86
CA SER A 45 -14.92 -1.39 -1.81
C SER A 45 -15.80 -0.35 -2.49
N GLU A 46 -15.35 0.90 -2.57
CA GLU A 46 -16.03 1.99 -3.27
C GLU A 46 -15.78 1.96 -4.80
N GLN A 47 -14.90 1.09 -5.29
CA GLN A 47 -14.60 0.93 -6.71
C GLN A 47 -15.23 -0.35 -7.29
N GLU A 48 -15.93 -0.22 -8.43
CA GLU A 48 -16.38 -1.36 -9.22
C GLU A 48 -15.19 -2.28 -9.57
N PRO A 49 -15.36 -3.62 -9.54
CA PRO A 49 -14.25 -4.58 -9.67
C PRO A 49 -13.45 -4.45 -10.98
N GLU A 50 -14.00 -3.82 -12.02
CA GLU A 50 -13.30 -3.54 -13.29
C GLU A 50 -12.36 -2.32 -13.23
N MET A 51 -12.44 -1.49 -12.19
CA MET A 51 -11.70 -0.22 -12.07
C MET A 51 -10.55 -0.21 -11.07
N VAL A 52 -10.25 -1.32 -10.39
CA VAL A 52 -9.14 -1.37 -9.41
C VAL A 52 -7.78 -1.42 -10.13
N LYS A 53 -7.45 -0.34 -10.84
CA LYS A 53 -6.11 0.07 -11.19
C LYS A 53 -5.72 1.14 -10.20
N ILE A 54 -4.80 0.82 -9.29
CA ILE A 54 -4.05 1.85 -8.58
C ILE A 54 -3.33 2.61 -9.71
N GLY A 55 -3.82 3.79 -10.08
CA GLY A 55 -3.40 4.52 -11.28
C GLY A 55 -4.54 5.08 -12.15
N GLY A 56 -5.71 4.45 -12.20
CA GLY A 56 -6.78 4.83 -13.13
C GLY A 56 -6.66 4.20 -14.53
N GLU A 57 -7.57 4.55 -15.44
CA GLU A 57 -7.65 3.93 -16.77
C GLU A 57 -6.40 4.25 -17.61
N GLY A 58 -5.62 3.22 -17.94
CA GLY A 58 -4.39 3.35 -18.73
C GLY A 58 -3.11 3.60 -17.93
N ILE A 59 -3.19 3.67 -16.59
CA ILE A 59 -2.02 3.85 -15.72
C ILE A 59 -1.80 2.57 -14.91
N GLY A 60 -0.63 1.95 -15.06
CA GLY A 60 -0.15 0.91 -14.17
C GLY A 60 0.69 1.55 -13.06
N VAL A 61 0.35 1.31 -11.80
CA VAL A 61 1.27 1.61 -10.70
C VAL A 61 2.27 0.47 -10.58
N GLN A 62 3.54 0.82 -10.76
CA GLN A 62 4.67 -0.05 -10.51
C GLN A 62 5.11 0.12 -9.06
N PHE A 63 5.05 -0.97 -8.31
CA PHE A 63 5.61 -1.02 -6.96
C PHE A 63 7.05 -1.52 -7.06
N ASP A 64 8.00 -0.69 -6.65
CA ASP A 64 9.40 -1.08 -6.50
C ASP A 64 9.71 -1.33 -5.02
N GLU A 65 10.07 -2.57 -4.69
CA GLU A 65 10.35 -2.98 -3.31
C GLU A 65 11.49 -2.16 -2.69
N THR A 66 12.53 -1.85 -3.47
CA THR A 66 13.69 -1.08 -2.99
C THR A 66 13.27 0.34 -2.61
N ALA A 67 12.49 1.00 -3.46
CA ALA A 67 11.96 2.34 -3.19
C ALA A 67 11.04 2.36 -1.96
N ILE A 68 10.16 1.36 -1.79
CA ILE A 68 9.27 1.27 -0.62
C ILE A 68 10.07 1.08 0.69
N CYS A 69 11.07 0.20 0.66
CA CYS A 69 11.96 -0.05 1.80
C CYS A 69 12.72 1.23 2.19
N ASN A 70 13.13 2.03 1.21
CA ASN A 70 13.87 3.27 1.44
C ASN A 70 12.98 4.51 1.65
N GLY A 71 11.65 4.40 1.47
CA GLY A 71 10.73 5.52 1.57
C GLY A 71 10.85 6.52 0.41
N GLU A 72 11.32 6.07 -0.75
CA GLU A 72 11.56 6.87 -1.95
C GLU A 72 10.37 6.77 -2.92
N LEU A 73 10.18 7.82 -3.73
CA LEU A 73 9.22 7.82 -4.84
C LEU A 73 10.01 7.82 -6.15
N ILE A 74 9.71 6.89 -7.07
CA ILE A 74 10.32 6.85 -8.41
C ILE A 74 9.42 7.62 -9.38
N PRO A 75 9.82 8.81 -9.86
CA PRO A 75 8.98 9.63 -10.74
C PRO A 75 8.98 9.14 -12.20
N ASN A 76 9.97 8.35 -12.62
CA ASN A 76 10.12 7.83 -13.98
C ASN A 76 10.58 6.37 -13.94
N PRO A 77 9.67 5.41 -13.68
CA PRO A 77 9.98 4.00 -13.82
C PRO A 77 10.22 3.71 -15.31
N SER A 78 11.45 3.38 -15.67
CA SER A 78 11.85 2.96 -17.02
C SER A 78 11.66 1.46 -17.21
#